data_AF-A0A955DBQ2-F1
#
_entry.id   AF-A0A955DBQ2-F1
#
_cell.length_a   1.000
_cell.length_b   1.000
_cell.length_c   1.000
_cell.angle_alpha   90.00
_cell.angle_beta   90.00
_cell.angle_gamma   90.00
#
_symmetry.space_group_name_H-M   'P 1'
#
loop_
_entity.id
_entity.type
_entity.pdbx_description
1 polymer ?
#
loop_
_entity_poly.entity_id
_entity_poly.type
_entity_poly.pdbx_seq_one_letter_code
_entity_poly.pdbx_strand_id
1 'polypeptide(L)'
;MHARSRFLVATLALGVGGASGAVAPARAAHNAAGLAHAAPGFQPRGDRQPPALSTFQSRHYEVAHNIDARDARAIAHHMDLVFDEYERRLSSFGTRNARRIRLYLLDSYDDYLAHLAASEVNGMGTGGIFFVRGGEAGLATYADGQTRRRMLGVLQHEGFHQFAFVRISSDLPPWVNEGLAEYFEQAVLVRTRFRIGQASRSKIERLQRAIEQGQTFSFEAMLAMGSSEWGGRVNASDPRAGTMYDQAWSMVHFLIHARNGRFASMFESYLRALSQGLQRDQAFERAFGTDDIASFEEAWREYVLELEPDPLSTVVDNLEMLTPMILELHGRAERPATVGELQEMLAASGLVIRRFDAGFVREVRASDPSLFEVPEPERQTRPIAIEPIPPRNGEPLGLEVRGLEATVRLVWRRDGEAWVGEIEFR
;
A
#
# COMPACT_ATOMS: atom_id res chain seq x y z
N MET A 1 -18.26 11.65 36.90
CA MET A 1 -16.94 11.04 36.65
C MET A 1 -16.63 11.17 35.17
N HIS A 2 -15.75 12.10 34.80
CA HIS A 2 -15.36 12.33 33.40
C HIS A 2 -14.21 11.38 33.04
N ALA A 3 -14.48 10.41 32.16
CA ALA A 3 -13.45 9.57 31.56
C ALA A 3 -12.62 10.43 30.57
N ARG A 4 -11.33 10.57 30.85
CA ARG A 4 -10.38 11.21 29.92
C ARG A 4 -10.06 10.22 28.81
N SER A 5 -10.56 10.45 27.60
CA SER A 5 -10.10 9.76 26.40
C SER A 5 -8.60 10.00 26.22
N ARG A 6 -7.79 8.95 26.24
CA ARG A 6 -6.35 9.02 25.90
C ARG A 6 -6.21 8.73 24.40
N PHE A 7 -5.77 9.73 23.65
CA PHE A 7 -5.44 9.57 22.23
C PHE A 7 -4.06 8.91 22.12
N LEU A 8 -3.99 7.71 21.55
CA LEU A 8 -2.73 7.14 21.08
C LEU A 8 -2.55 7.63 19.63
N VAL A 9 -1.61 8.53 19.41
CA VAL A 9 -1.09 8.75 18.05
C VAL A 9 -0.09 7.64 17.82
N ALA A 10 -0.42 6.66 16.98
CA ALA A 10 0.57 5.71 16.48
C ALA A 10 1.47 6.42 15.47
N THR A 11 2.35 7.29 15.97
CA THR A 11 3.62 7.55 15.32
C THR A 11 4.55 6.46 15.85
N LEU A 12 5.03 5.55 15.00
CA LEU A 12 6.19 4.75 15.36
C LEU A 12 7.37 5.72 15.48
N ALA A 13 7.60 6.20 16.69
CA ALA A 13 8.82 6.83 17.15
C ALA A 13 8.96 6.47 18.63
N LEU A 14 9.65 5.36 18.91
CA LEU A 14 10.09 5.02 20.27
C LEU A 14 11.53 5.51 20.44
N GLY A 15 11.71 6.51 21.30
CA GLY A 15 13.00 6.97 21.80
C GLY A 15 12.82 7.53 23.21
N VAL A 16 13.53 6.94 24.19
CA VAL A 16 13.38 7.16 25.63
C VAL A 16 14.19 8.38 26.11
N GLY A 17 13.63 9.20 27.01
CA GLY A 17 14.42 9.90 28.05
C GLY A 17 14.32 11.44 28.16
N GLY A 18 13.34 11.90 28.96
CA GLY A 18 13.26 13.12 29.80
C GLY A 18 14.14 14.37 29.56
N ALA A 19 13.50 15.51 29.29
CA ALA A 19 13.58 16.74 30.08
C ALA A 19 12.60 17.80 29.54
N SER A 20 12.03 18.58 30.46
CA SER A 20 10.99 19.60 30.27
C SER A 20 11.37 20.69 29.28
N GLY A 21 10.50 20.96 28.30
CA GLY A 21 10.58 22.13 27.43
C GLY A 21 9.44 22.14 26.43
N ALA A 22 8.60 23.17 26.48
CA ALA A 22 7.47 23.32 25.56
C ALA A 22 7.97 23.44 24.11
N VAL A 23 7.56 22.51 23.24
CA VAL A 23 7.80 22.58 21.79
C VAL A 23 6.45 22.48 21.07
N ALA A 24 6.22 23.43 20.18
CA ALA A 24 5.00 23.63 19.40
C ALA A 24 4.64 22.40 18.52
N PRO A 25 3.36 22.19 18.18
CA PRO A 25 2.93 21.05 17.38
C PRO A 25 3.51 21.14 15.96
N ALA A 26 4.28 20.12 15.57
CA ALA A 26 4.76 19.93 14.21
C ALA A 26 3.56 19.68 13.27
N ARG A 27 3.47 20.46 12.19
CA ARG A 27 2.52 20.26 11.10
C ARG A 27 2.84 18.93 10.40
N ALA A 28 1.85 18.04 10.33
CA ALA A 28 1.93 16.76 9.64
C ALA A 28 2.04 16.99 8.11
N ALA A 29 3.13 16.51 7.52
CA ALA A 29 3.37 16.54 6.08
C ALA A 29 2.67 15.34 5.40
N HIS A 30 2.20 15.57 4.18
CA HIS A 30 1.27 14.74 3.43
C HIS A 30 1.95 13.56 2.71
N ASN A 31 1.30 12.39 2.74
CA ASN A 31 1.70 11.21 1.98
C ASN A 31 0.86 11.11 0.71
N ALA A 32 1.52 11.09 -0.44
CA ALA A 32 1.03 10.46 -1.66
C ALA A 32 2.27 10.00 -2.43
N ALA A 33 2.30 8.72 -2.79
CA ALA A 33 3.18 8.23 -3.84
C ALA A 33 2.87 9.06 -5.08
N GLY A 34 3.90 9.72 -5.60
CA GLY A 34 3.76 10.63 -6.70
C GLY A 34 5.13 10.80 -7.31
N LEU A 35 5.22 10.52 -8.61
CA LEU A 35 6.39 10.76 -9.44
C LEU A 35 7.06 12.08 -9.01
N ALA A 36 8.30 11.96 -8.52
CA ALA A 36 9.06 13.06 -7.95
C ALA A 36 9.32 14.15 -9.00
N HIS A 37 8.42 15.11 -9.11
CA HIS A 37 8.73 16.40 -9.70
C HIS A 37 9.31 17.30 -8.62
N ALA A 38 10.51 17.82 -8.89
CA ALA A 38 11.21 18.72 -8.00
C ALA A 38 10.34 19.93 -7.67
N ALA A 39 9.96 20.07 -6.39
CA ALA A 39 9.40 21.31 -5.89
C ALA A 39 10.50 22.41 -5.96
N PRO A 40 10.21 23.59 -6.55
CA PRO A 40 11.18 24.68 -6.55
C PRO A 40 11.35 25.17 -5.11
N GLY A 41 12.56 25.02 -4.54
CA GLY A 41 12.91 25.56 -3.22
C GLY A 41 13.37 24.55 -2.17
N PHE A 42 13.61 23.28 -2.50
CA PHE A 42 14.22 22.34 -1.56
C PHE A 42 15.70 22.69 -1.31
N GLN A 43 16.02 23.10 -0.08
CA GLN A 43 17.39 23.04 0.43
C GLN A 43 17.53 21.74 1.25
N PRO A 44 18.34 20.76 0.82
CA PRO A 44 18.58 19.58 1.62
C PRO A 44 19.16 20.00 2.97
N ARG A 45 18.68 19.41 4.07
CA ARG A 45 19.43 19.41 5.34
C ARG A 45 20.69 18.57 5.10
N GLY A 46 21.72 19.23 4.56
CA GLY A 46 22.88 18.64 3.90
C GLY A 46 24.03 18.20 4.80
N ASP A 47 23.76 17.72 6.01
CA ASP A 47 24.85 17.40 6.96
C ASP A 47 25.09 15.89 7.14
N ARG A 48 24.14 15.02 6.75
CA ARG A 48 24.30 13.57 6.89
C ARG A 48 24.76 12.94 5.57
N GLN A 49 25.92 12.30 5.61
CA GLN A 49 26.46 11.55 4.47
C GLN A 49 25.62 10.29 4.22
N PRO A 50 25.38 9.89 2.95
CA PRO A 50 24.72 8.62 2.65
C PRO A 50 25.46 7.44 3.29
N PRO A 51 24.73 6.39 3.74
CA PRO A 51 25.37 5.22 4.32
C PRO A 51 26.20 4.46 3.28
N ALA A 52 27.19 3.69 3.75
CA ALA A 52 27.84 2.70 2.91
C ALA A 52 26.86 1.56 2.59
N LEU A 53 26.75 1.18 1.32
CA LEU A 53 25.82 0.14 0.88
C LEU A 53 26.59 -1.11 0.43
N SER A 54 26.15 -2.27 0.93
CA SER A 54 26.50 -3.57 0.36
C SER A 54 25.65 -3.82 -0.87
N THR A 55 26.17 -4.58 -1.84
CA THR A 55 25.46 -4.87 -3.08
C THR A 55 25.40 -6.36 -3.40
N PHE A 56 24.32 -6.77 -4.04
CA PHE A 56 24.19 -8.09 -4.68
C PHE A 56 23.20 -8.03 -5.83
N GLN A 57 23.15 -9.08 -6.64
CA GLN A 57 22.19 -9.21 -7.74
C GLN A 57 21.13 -10.27 -7.41
N SER A 58 19.87 -9.96 -7.70
CA SER A 58 18.76 -10.91 -7.75
C SER A 58 18.43 -11.27 -9.21
N ARG A 59 17.30 -11.91 -9.48
CA ARG A 59 16.87 -12.20 -10.85
C ARG A 59 16.67 -10.90 -11.64
N HIS A 60 15.91 -9.95 -11.08
CA HIS A 60 15.48 -8.73 -11.76
C HIS A 60 16.11 -7.45 -11.21
N TYR A 61 16.77 -7.51 -10.04
CA TYR A 61 17.28 -6.32 -9.36
C TYR A 61 18.79 -6.33 -9.13
N GLU A 62 19.40 -5.14 -9.25
CA GLU A 62 20.68 -4.83 -8.61
C GLU A 62 20.38 -4.17 -7.27
N VAL A 63 20.60 -4.91 -6.19
CA VAL A 63 20.20 -4.50 -4.84
C VAL A 63 21.38 -3.83 -4.15
N ALA A 64 21.14 -2.65 -3.57
CA ALA A 64 22.06 -1.95 -2.70
C ALA A 64 21.40 -1.72 -1.34
N HIS A 65 22.07 -2.10 -0.24
CA HIS A 65 21.43 -2.11 1.07
C HIS A 65 22.40 -1.86 2.23
N ASN A 66 21.86 -1.36 3.35
CA ASN A 66 22.53 -1.36 4.66
C ASN A 66 21.71 -2.06 5.77
N ILE A 67 20.61 -2.74 5.42
CA ILE A 67 19.89 -3.65 6.32
C ILE A 67 20.58 -5.02 6.45
N ASP A 68 20.08 -5.86 7.36
CA ASP A 68 20.50 -7.27 7.48
C ASP A 68 20.45 -8.01 6.13
N ALA A 69 21.50 -8.77 5.84
CA ALA A 69 21.68 -9.41 4.53
C ALA A 69 20.65 -10.52 4.25
N ARG A 70 20.13 -11.20 5.28
CA ARG A 70 19.08 -12.20 5.10
C ARG A 70 17.77 -11.50 4.75
N ASP A 71 17.46 -10.39 5.42
CA ASP A 71 16.27 -9.59 5.13
C ASP A 71 16.32 -8.96 3.74
N ALA A 72 17.47 -8.39 3.35
CA ALA A 72 17.66 -7.85 1.99
C ALA A 72 17.40 -8.90 0.91
N ARG A 73 17.90 -10.12 1.08
CA ARG A 73 17.67 -11.23 0.14
C ARG A 73 16.21 -11.67 0.12
N ALA A 74 15.53 -11.69 1.27
CA ALA A 74 14.11 -12.04 1.34
C ALA A 74 13.23 -11.00 0.62
N ILE A 75 13.51 -9.71 0.82
CA ILE A 75 12.82 -8.60 0.13
C ILE A 75 13.09 -8.66 -1.37
N ALA A 76 14.35 -8.83 -1.78
CA ALA A 76 14.70 -8.94 -3.20
C ALA A 76 14.05 -10.14 -3.88
N HIS A 77 13.97 -11.29 -3.20
CA HIS A 77 13.25 -12.46 -3.71
C HIS A 77 11.75 -12.19 -3.85
N HIS A 78 11.13 -11.50 -2.89
CA HIS A 78 9.74 -11.07 -3.02
C HIS A 78 9.57 -10.16 -4.24
N MET A 79 10.42 -9.16 -4.41
CA MET A 79 10.38 -8.25 -5.56
C MET A 79 10.62 -8.97 -6.90
N ASP A 80 11.46 -10.00 -6.93
CA ASP A 80 11.60 -10.83 -8.13
C ASP A 80 10.27 -11.50 -8.51
N LEU A 81 9.53 -12.03 -7.52
CA LEU A 81 8.21 -12.63 -7.75
C LEU A 81 7.18 -11.59 -8.20
N VAL A 82 7.21 -10.39 -7.61
CA VAL A 82 6.34 -9.28 -8.00
C VAL A 82 6.60 -8.88 -9.46
N PHE A 83 7.87 -8.78 -9.85
CA PHE A 83 8.27 -8.47 -11.21
C PHE A 83 7.83 -9.55 -12.21
N ASP A 84 7.99 -10.83 -11.86
CA ASP A 84 7.49 -11.96 -12.66
C ASP A 84 5.96 -11.86 -12.87
N GLU A 85 5.23 -11.42 -11.85
CA GLU A 85 3.77 -11.24 -11.91
C GLU A 85 3.36 -10.04 -12.78
N TYR A 86 4.12 -8.94 -12.76
CA TYR A 86 3.94 -7.85 -13.73
C TYR A 86 4.14 -8.34 -15.17
N GLU A 87 5.26 -9.03 -15.44
CA GLU A 87 5.55 -9.58 -16.77
C GLU A 87 4.46 -10.54 -17.24
N ARG A 88 3.96 -11.39 -16.35
CA ARG A 88 2.88 -12.33 -16.68
C ARG A 88 1.60 -11.62 -17.11
N ARG A 89 1.18 -10.59 -16.37
CA ARG A 89 -0.07 -9.86 -16.64
C ARG A 89 0.02 -8.86 -17.77
N LEU A 90 1.22 -8.33 -18.03
CA LEU A 90 1.49 -7.32 -19.03
C LEU A 90 2.39 -7.88 -20.14
N SER A 91 2.27 -9.18 -20.39
CA SER A 91 3.11 -9.94 -21.32
C SER A 91 3.06 -9.44 -22.76
N SER A 92 2.00 -8.71 -23.12
CA SER A 92 1.82 -8.14 -24.46
C SER A 92 2.63 -6.89 -24.76
N PHE A 93 3.25 -6.26 -23.75
CA PHE A 93 4.12 -5.10 -23.94
C PHE A 93 5.52 -5.47 -24.46
N GLY A 94 5.84 -6.77 -24.52
CA GLY A 94 7.14 -7.27 -24.94
C GLY A 94 8.25 -6.90 -23.94
N THR A 95 9.34 -7.64 -23.97
CA THR A 95 10.49 -7.38 -23.10
C THR A 95 11.37 -6.27 -23.69
N ARG A 96 11.24 -5.03 -23.20
CA ARG A 96 12.23 -3.97 -23.44
C ARG A 96 13.32 -4.01 -22.36
N ASN A 97 14.57 -4.27 -22.76
CA ASN A 97 15.77 -4.31 -21.91
C ASN A 97 15.82 -5.41 -20.83
N ALA A 98 16.82 -6.29 -20.96
CA ALA A 98 17.16 -7.35 -20.00
C ALA A 98 18.05 -6.86 -18.82
N ARG A 99 18.16 -5.55 -18.61
CA ARG A 99 18.97 -4.99 -17.54
C ARG A 99 18.19 -5.05 -16.24
N ARG A 100 18.86 -5.52 -15.18
CA ARG A 100 18.35 -5.45 -13.83
C ARG A 100 18.13 -4.00 -13.42
N ILE A 101 17.09 -3.74 -12.66
CA ILE A 101 16.74 -2.39 -12.17
C ILE A 101 17.25 -2.19 -10.74
N ARG A 102 17.49 -0.94 -10.34
CA ARG A 102 18.06 -0.62 -9.02
C ARG A 102 17.00 -0.74 -7.91
N LEU A 103 17.35 -1.43 -6.83
CA LEU A 103 16.58 -1.50 -5.59
C LEU A 103 17.47 -1.11 -4.40
N TYR A 104 17.07 -0.05 -3.71
CA TYR A 104 17.73 0.48 -2.52
C TYR A 104 16.94 0.12 -1.27
N LEU A 105 17.55 -0.64 -0.36
CA LEU A 105 16.96 -1.05 0.92
C LEU A 105 17.74 -0.43 2.07
N LEU A 106 17.21 0.67 2.60
CA LEU A 106 17.87 1.45 3.62
C LEU A 106 17.44 1.01 5.02
N ASP A 107 18.33 1.15 6.00
CA ASP A 107 18.04 0.72 7.37
C ASP A 107 17.06 1.67 8.04
N SER A 108 17.40 2.96 8.10
CA SER A 108 16.57 3.97 8.76
C SER A 108 15.94 4.96 7.78
N TYR A 109 14.91 5.67 8.25
CA TYR A 109 14.30 6.78 7.49
C TYR A 109 15.33 7.88 7.15
N ASP A 110 16.24 8.17 8.07
CA ASP A 110 17.29 9.17 7.85
C ASP A 110 18.28 8.74 6.76
N ASP A 111 18.66 7.46 6.72
CA ASP A 111 19.53 6.91 5.68
C ASP A 111 18.86 6.95 4.31
N TYR A 112 17.56 6.68 4.27
CA TYR A 112 16.71 6.83 3.09
C TYR A 112 16.69 8.27 2.58
N LEU A 113 16.44 9.25 3.45
CA LEU A 113 16.47 10.66 3.06
C LEU A 113 17.87 11.11 2.62
N ALA A 114 18.92 10.70 3.32
CA ALA A 114 20.30 11.04 2.97
C ALA A 114 20.69 10.48 1.59
N HIS A 115 20.33 9.22 1.31
CA HIS A 115 20.57 8.58 0.02
C HIS A 115 19.84 9.29 -1.12
N LEU A 116 18.56 9.62 -0.94
CA LEU A 116 17.78 10.32 -1.95
C LEU A 116 18.26 11.76 -2.18
N ALA A 117 18.62 12.48 -1.11
CA ALA A 117 19.16 13.83 -1.20
C ALA A 117 20.47 13.89 -2.00
N ALA A 118 21.33 12.86 -1.90
CA ALA A 118 22.54 12.75 -2.72
C ALA A 118 22.24 12.57 -4.21
N SER A 119 21.07 12.05 -4.55
CA SER A 119 20.52 11.98 -5.91
C SER A 119 19.60 13.17 -6.24
N GLU A 120 19.58 14.19 -5.38
CA GLU A 120 18.72 15.38 -5.42
C GLU A 120 17.20 15.07 -5.42
N VAL A 121 16.80 13.87 -5.00
CA VAL A 121 15.40 13.44 -4.88
C VAL A 121 14.87 13.79 -3.49
N ASN A 122 13.66 14.34 -3.41
CA ASN A 122 12.98 14.59 -2.15
C ASN A 122 12.08 13.40 -1.78
N GLY A 123 12.48 12.61 -0.79
CA GLY A 123 11.68 11.50 -0.26
C GLY A 123 10.89 11.81 1.01
N MET A 124 10.88 13.08 1.46
CA MET A 124 10.20 13.44 2.71
C MET A 124 8.71 13.07 2.66
N GLY A 125 8.19 12.46 3.74
CA GLY A 125 6.81 12.00 3.84
C GLY A 125 6.49 10.71 3.08
N THR A 126 7.44 10.04 2.43
CA THR A 126 7.15 8.81 1.68
C THR A 126 7.64 7.56 2.44
N GLY A 127 6.98 6.41 2.22
CA GLY A 127 7.42 5.09 2.72
C GLY A 127 8.43 4.41 1.79
N GLY A 128 8.57 4.94 0.58
CA GLY A 128 9.40 4.47 -0.51
C GLY A 128 9.08 5.30 -1.76
N ILE A 129 9.95 5.24 -2.76
CA ILE A 129 9.78 6.03 -3.99
C ILE A 129 10.47 5.38 -5.17
N PHE A 130 9.81 5.40 -6.32
CA PHE A 130 10.46 5.27 -7.63
C PHE A 130 10.89 6.66 -8.14
N PHE A 131 12.15 6.78 -8.53
CA PHE A 131 12.70 8.02 -9.06
C PHE A 131 13.48 7.78 -10.35
N VAL A 132 13.50 8.82 -11.20
CA VAL A 132 14.35 8.90 -12.39
C VAL A 132 15.10 10.23 -12.34
N ARG A 133 16.41 10.21 -12.09
CA ARG A 133 17.24 11.41 -12.00
C ARG A 133 18.68 11.14 -12.39
N GLY A 134 19.32 12.10 -13.06
CA GLY A 134 20.75 12.00 -13.42
C GLY A 134 21.10 10.82 -14.34
N GLY A 135 20.12 10.28 -15.09
CA GLY A 135 20.29 9.08 -15.91
C GLY A 135 20.16 7.76 -15.14
N GLU A 136 19.83 7.82 -13.86
CA GLU A 136 19.53 6.67 -13.02
C GLU A 136 18.02 6.55 -12.79
N ALA A 137 17.53 5.32 -12.78
CA ALA A 137 16.18 4.97 -12.37
C ALA A 137 16.27 3.96 -11.22
N GLY A 138 15.68 4.28 -10.07
CA GLY A 138 15.82 3.50 -8.85
C GLY A 138 14.55 3.45 -8.02
N LEU A 139 14.37 2.33 -7.32
CA LEU A 139 13.34 2.13 -6.31
C LEU A 139 14.01 2.14 -4.93
N ALA A 140 13.56 2.97 -4.00
CA ALA A 140 14.13 3.05 -2.65
C ALA A 140 13.05 2.93 -1.57
N THR A 141 13.38 2.25 -0.46
CA THR A 141 12.57 2.20 0.77
C THR A 141 13.47 2.05 2.00
N TYR A 142 12.90 2.05 3.22
CA TYR A 142 13.61 1.86 4.48
C TYR A 142 12.95 0.81 5.39
N ALA A 143 13.72 0.17 6.26
CA ALA A 143 13.24 -0.91 7.13
C ALA A 143 12.68 -0.45 8.47
N ASP A 144 13.41 0.39 9.18
CA ASP A 144 13.06 0.81 10.53
C ASP A 144 11.69 1.50 10.57
N GLY A 145 10.90 1.16 11.59
CA GLY A 145 9.57 1.72 11.80
C GLY A 145 8.47 1.24 10.84
N GLN A 146 8.78 0.48 9.79
CA GLN A 146 7.78 -0.06 8.85
C GLN A 146 7.43 -1.51 9.17
N THR A 147 6.13 -1.85 9.17
CA THR A 147 5.74 -3.27 9.16
C THR A 147 6.17 -3.90 7.84
N ARG A 148 6.56 -5.18 7.86
CA ARG A 148 6.98 -5.88 6.63
C ARG A 148 5.91 -5.81 5.54
N ARG A 149 4.63 -5.99 5.89
CA ARG A 149 3.52 -5.93 4.92
C ARG A 149 3.38 -4.55 4.28
N ARG A 150 3.50 -3.48 5.06
CA ARG A 150 3.46 -2.09 4.55
C ARG A 150 4.61 -1.82 3.61
N MET A 151 5.84 -2.16 4.01
CA MET A 151 7.01 -2.00 3.16
C MET A 151 6.87 -2.76 1.84
N LEU A 152 6.43 -4.03 1.88
CA LEU A 152 6.21 -4.81 0.66
C LEU A 152 5.08 -4.22 -0.19
N GLY A 153 4.02 -3.68 0.42
CA GLY A 153 2.97 -2.93 -0.27
C GLY A 153 3.54 -1.74 -1.06
N VAL A 154 4.30 -0.89 -0.38
CA VAL A 154 4.97 0.27 -1.00
C VAL A 154 5.93 -0.17 -2.11
N LEU A 155 6.73 -1.20 -1.88
CA LEU A 155 7.63 -1.72 -2.91
C LEU A 155 6.87 -2.29 -4.12
N GLN A 156 5.71 -2.91 -3.94
CA GLN A 156 4.83 -3.33 -5.03
C GLN A 156 4.18 -2.15 -5.76
N HIS A 157 3.83 -1.08 -5.05
CA HIS A 157 3.28 0.14 -5.65
C HIS A 157 4.34 0.83 -6.52
N GLU A 158 5.45 1.21 -5.89
CA GLU A 158 6.55 1.93 -6.54
C GLU A 158 7.30 1.06 -7.57
N GLY A 159 7.37 -0.25 -7.31
CA GLY A 159 7.90 -1.23 -8.25
C GLY A 159 7.08 -1.32 -9.53
N PHE A 160 5.76 -1.08 -9.47
CA PHE A 160 4.95 -0.99 -10.68
C PHE A 160 5.32 0.26 -11.49
N HIS A 161 5.50 1.43 -10.88
CA HIS A 161 5.95 2.61 -11.62
C HIS A 161 7.30 2.38 -12.29
N GLN A 162 8.25 1.75 -11.58
CA GLN A 162 9.54 1.37 -12.13
C GLN A 162 9.39 0.43 -13.32
N PHE A 163 8.55 -0.60 -13.20
CA PHE A 163 8.25 -1.53 -14.28
C PHE A 163 7.61 -0.82 -15.49
N ALA A 164 6.59 0.00 -15.25
CA ALA A 164 5.85 0.73 -16.28
C ALA A 164 6.77 1.68 -17.05
N PHE A 165 7.63 2.42 -16.36
CA PHE A 165 8.62 3.31 -16.95
C PHE A 165 9.56 2.57 -17.91
N VAL A 166 10.02 1.37 -17.54
CA VAL A 166 10.97 0.58 -18.33
C VAL A 166 10.29 -0.22 -19.45
N ARG A 167 9.08 -0.73 -19.22
CA ARG A 167 8.45 -1.77 -20.06
C ARG A 167 7.22 -1.32 -20.82
N ILE A 168 6.47 -0.34 -20.33
CA ILE A 168 5.20 0.09 -20.93
C ILE A 168 5.39 1.44 -21.62
N SER A 169 5.51 2.51 -20.84
CA SER A 169 5.69 3.88 -21.29
C SER A 169 6.16 4.73 -20.11
N SER A 170 7.04 5.69 -20.37
CA SER A 170 7.41 6.73 -19.39
C SER A 170 6.34 7.81 -19.22
N ASP A 171 5.28 7.76 -20.02
CA ASP A 171 4.24 8.79 -20.12
C ASP A 171 2.83 8.16 -20.06
N LEU A 172 2.62 7.22 -19.13
CA LEU A 172 1.28 6.71 -18.86
C LEU A 172 0.42 7.81 -18.21
N PRO A 173 -0.88 7.92 -18.58
CA PRO A 173 -1.80 8.79 -17.86
C PRO A 173 -1.82 8.46 -16.37
N PRO A 174 -1.82 9.46 -15.46
CA PRO A 174 -1.81 9.26 -14.02
C PRO A 174 -2.84 8.26 -13.50
N TRP A 175 -4.10 8.32 -13.97
CA TRP A 175 -5.14 7.41 -13.50
C TRP A 175 -4.79 5.93 -13.77
N VAL A 176 -4.16 5.62 -14.90
CA VAL A 176 -3.73 4.26 -15.24
C VAL A 176 -2.53 3.87 -14.39
N ASN A 177 -1.54 4.78 -14.30
CA ASN A 177 -0.28 4.50 -13.64
C ASN A 177 -0.51 4.25 -12.14
N GLU A 178 -1.24 5.14 -11.47
CA GLU A 178 -1.61 5.01 -10.06
C GLU A 178 -2.64 3.90 -9.84
N GLY A 179 -3.63 3.76 -10.73
CA GLY A 179 -4.64 2.72 -10.61
C GLY A 179 -4.07 1.31 -10.67
N LEU A 180 -3.09 1.07 -11.55
CA LEU A 180 -2.37 -0.21 -11.60
C LEU A 180 -1.40 -0.36 -10.41
N ALA A 181 -0.74 0.69 -9.97
CA ALA A 181 0.14 0.65 -8.79
C ALA A 181 -0.64 0.24 -7.54
N GLU A 182 -1.78 0.90 -7.27
CA GLU A 182 -2.73 0.55 -6.20
C GLU A 182 -3.26 -0.89 -6.36
N TYR A 183 -3.54 -1.31 -7.60
CA TYR A 183 -4.04 -2.66 -7.88
C TYR A 183 -3.02 -3.74 -7.50
N PHE A 184 -1.73 -3.48 -7.73
CA PHE A 184 -0.63 -4.39 -7.37
C PHE A 184 -0.19 -4.26 -5.91
N GLU A 185 -0.30 -3.09 -5.28
CA GLU A 185 0.00 -2.91 -3.85
C GLU A 185 -0.81 -3.85 -2.94
N GLN A 186 -2.07 -4.08 -3.32
CA GLN A 186 -2.98 -4.97 -2.62
C GLN A 186 -2.70 -6.45 -2.85
N ALA A 187 -1.77 -6.80 -3.75
CA ALA A 187 -1.43 -8.17 -4.02
C ALA A 187 -0.87 -8.84 -2.76
N VAL A 188 -1.34 -10.06 -2.51
CA VAL A 188 -0.90 -10.89 -1.40
C VAL A 188 -0.26 -12.15 -1.94
N LEU A 189 0.99 -12.41 -1.55
CA LEU A 189 1.67 -13.65 -1.89
C LEU A 189 1.16 -14.78 -0.99
N VAL A 190 0.30 -15.64 -1.54
CA VAL A 190 -0.16 -16.85 -0.89
C VAL A 190 0.65 -18.02 -1.41
N ARG A 191 1.53 -18.57 -0.56
CA ARG A 191 2.51 -19.60 -0.90
C ARG A 191 3.47 -19.15 -2.01
N THR A 192 3.14 -19.46 -3.27
CA THR A 192 3.97 -19.14 -4.45
C THR A 192 3.17 -18.40 -5.53
N ARG A 193 1.96 -17.92 -5.22
CA ARG A 193 1.09 -17.22 -6.17
C ARG A 193 0.56 -15.94 -5.56
N PHE A 194 0.56 -14.87 -6.35
CA PHE A 194 -0.11 -13.64 -5.95
C PHE A 194 -1.61 -13.79 -6.12
N ARG A 195 -2.34 -13.43 -5.06
CA ARG A 195 -3.76 -13.10 -5.08
C ARG A 195 -3.87 -11.60 -5.31
N ILE A 196 -4.54 -11.20 -6.38
CA ILE A 196 -4.61 -9.79 -6.85
C ILE A 196 -6.04 -9.47 -7.23
N GLY A 197 -6.42 -8.21 -7.09
CA GLY A 197 -7.79 -7.74 -7.28
C GLY A 197 -8.65 -7.97 -6.05
N GLN A 198 -8.04 -8.27 -4.91
CA GLN A 198 -8.73 -8.23 -3.64
C GLN A 198 -8.85 -6.77 -3.20
N ALA A 199 -9.99 -6.45 -2.60
CA ALA A 199 -10.28 -5.12 -2.09
C ALA A 199 -10.70 -5.26 -0.63
N SER A 200 -10.06 -4.51 0.26
CA SER A 200 -10.48 -4.52 1.65
C SER A 200 -11.78 -3.77 1.85
N ARG A 201 -12.53 -4.17 2.89
CA ARG A 201 -13.77 -3.51 3.31
C ARG A 201 -13.64 -1.99 3.33
N SER A 202 -12.55 -1.48 3.92
CA SER A 202 -12.37 -0.05 4.11
C SER A 202 -12.28 0.73 2.78
N LYS A 203 -11.59 0.17 1.77
CA LYS A 203 -11.46 0.81 0.45
C LYS A 203 -12.79 0.82 -0.29
N ILE A 204 -13.50 -0.30 -0.29
CA ILE A 204 -14.82 -0.42 -0.91
C ILE A 204 -15.81 0.57 -0.28
N GLU A 205 -15.91 0.58 1.05
CA GLU A 205 -16.85 1.46 1.74
C GLU A 205 -16.53 2.95 1.52
N ARG A 206 -15.25 3.33 1.42
CA ARG A 206 -14.86 4.71 1.07
C ARG A 206 -15.33 5.07 -0.34
N LEU A 207 -15.12 4.18 -1.30
CA LEU A 207 -15.54 4.38 -2.68
C LEU A 207 -17.06 4.46 -2.84
N GLN A 208 -17.79 3.54 -2.22
CA GLN A 208 -19.25 3.54 -2.23
C GLN A 208 -19.80 4.84 -1.66
N ARG A 209 -19.29 5.28 -0.50
CA ARG A 209 -19.65 6.60 0.07
C ARG A 209 -19.30 7.76 -0.85
N ALA A 210 -18.13 7.74 -1.50
CA ALA A 210 -17.73 8.79 -2.42
C ALA A 210 -18.68 8.87 -3.64
N ILE A 211 -19.12 7.72 -4.16
CA ILE A 211 -20.10 7.62 -5.25
C ILE A 211 -21.47 8.15 -4.82
N GLU A 212 -21.95 7.74 -3.65
CA GLU A 212 -23.23 8.17 -3.08
C GLU A 212 -23.27 9.68 -2.82
N GLN A 213 -22.14 10.26 -2.38
CA GLN A 213 -22.01 11.69 -2.08
C GLN A 213 -21.64 12.54 -3.31
N GLY A 214 -21.47 11.94 -4.48
CA GLY A 214 -21.05 12.66 -5.70
C GLY A 214 -19.66 13.29 -5.59
N GLN A 215 -18.75 12.66 -4.85
CA GLN A 215 -17.39 13.13 -4.60
C GLN A 215 -16.33 12.52 -5.53
N THR A 216 -16.75 11.64 -6.45
CA THR A 216 -15.90 11.08 -7.51
C THR A 216 -15.73 12.09 -8.65
N PHE A 217 -14.66 11.94 -9.41
CA PHE A 217 -14.47 12.66 -10.67
C PHE A 217 -15.21 11.93 -11.80
N SER A 218 -15.58 12.62 -12.87
CA SER A 218 -16.07 11.92 -14.06
C SER A 218 -14.93 11.14 -14.72
N PHE A 219 -15.26 10.09 -15.48
CA PHE A 219 -14.27 9.34 -16.24
C PHE A 219 -13.55 10.25 -17.23
N GLU A 220 -14.28 11.14 -17.92
CA GLU A 220 -13.70 12.13 -18.84
C GLU A 220 -12.60 12.95 -18.15
N ALA A 221 -12.86 13.42 -16.92
CA ALA A 221 -11.88 14.19 -16.14
C ALA A 221 -10.69 13.32 -15.71
N MET A 222 -10.91 12.09 -15.23
CA MET A 222 -9.84 11.16 -14.85
C MET A 222 -8.94 10.81 -16.04
N LEU A 223 -9.54 10.55 -17.21
CA LEU A 223 -8.80 10.22 -18.43
C LEU A 223 -8.03 11.44 -18.96
N ALA A 224 -8.57 12.65 -18.82
CA ALA A 224 -7.93 13.91 -19.25
C ALA A 224 -6.77 14.35 -18.34
N MET A 225 -6.81 13.97 -17.06
CA MET A 225 -5.94 14.55 -16.04
C MET A 225 -4.48 14.18 -16.27
N GLY A 226 -3.67 15.18 -16.65
CA GLY A 226 -2.23 15.01 -16.80
C GLY A 226 -1.47 15.10 -15.47
N SER A 227 -0.20 14.68 -15.46
CA SER A 227 0.65 14.59 -14.26
C SER A 227 0.78 15.91 -13.49
N SER A 228 0.82 17.05 -14.18
CA SER A 228 0.87 18.36 -13.53
C SER A 228 -0.41 18.70 -12.76
N GLU A 229 -1.58 18.35 -13.29
CA GLU A 229 -2.85 18.59 -12.60
C GLU A 229 -3.00 17.63 -11.42
N TRP A 230 -2.72 16.35 -11.63
CA TRP A 230 -2.74 15.31 -10.59
C TRP A 230 -1.85 15.71 -9.40
N GLY A 231 -0.58 16.02 -9.66
CA GLY A 231 0.37 16.47 -8.64
C GLY A 231 -0.06 17.79 -7.98
N GLY A 232 -0.64 18.72 -8.74
CA GLY A 232 -1.20 19.96 -8.22
C GLY A 232 -2.31 19.73 -7.18
N ARG A 233 -3.24 18.79 -7.45
CA ARG A 233 -4.33 18.43 -6.53
C ARG A 233 -3.81 17.78 -5.26
N VAL A 234 -2.86 16.87 -5.39
CA VAL A 234 -2.20 16.20 -4.27
C VAL A 234 -1.47 17.23 -3.38
N ASN A 235 -0.66 18.11 -3.98
CA ASN A 235 0.12 19.10 -3.25
C ASN A 235 -0.74 20.21 -2.62
N ALA A 236 -1.86 20.56 -3.26
CA ALA A 236 -2.80 21.55 -2.74
C ALA A 236 -3.68 21.03 -1.59
N SER A 237 -3.47 19.78 -1.14
CA SER A 237 -4.30 19.14 -0.10
C SER A 237 -5.79 19.11 -0.50
N ASP A 238 -6.10 18.86 -1.78
CA ASP A 238 -7.47 18.64 -2.24
C ASP A 238 -8.09 17.51 -1.38
N PRO A 239 -9.23 17.73 -0.70
CA PRO A 239 -9.84 16.69 0.14
C PRO A 239 -10.25 15.45 -0.66
N ARG A 240 -10.34 15.54 -1.99
CA ARG A 240 -10.63 14.43 -2.90
C ARG A 240 -9.37 13.74 -3.43
N ALA A 241 -8.17 14.18 -3.05
CA ALA A 241 -6.93 13.57 -3.52
C ALA A 241 -6.89 12.06 -3.20
N GLY A 242 -7.30 11.66 -1.99
CA GLY A 242 -7.41 10.24 -1.67
C GLY A 242 -8.48 9.50 -2.49
N THR A 243 -9.62 10.14 -2.73
CA THR A 243 -10.68 9.59 -3.59
C THR A 243 -10.20 9.37 -5.01
N MET A 244 -9.27 10.21 -5.50
CA MET A 244 -8.68 10.10 -6.83
C MET A 244 -7.87 8.79 -7.00
N TYR A 245 -7.07 8.40 -5.99
CA TYR A 245 -6.35 7.12 -5.99
C TYR A 245 -7.30 5.92 -5.86
N ASP A 246 -8.25 5.98 -4.92
CA ASP A 246 -9.26 4.92 -4.75
C ASP A 246 -10.11 4.76 -6.04
N GLN A 247 -10.45 5.87 -6.70
CA GLN A 247 -11.18 5.85 -7.97
C GLN A 247 -10.32 5.28 -9.10
N ALA A 248 -9.07 5.71 -9.26
CA ALA A 248 -8.16 5.15 -10.26
C ALA A 248 -7.99 3.64 -10.11
N TRP A 249 -7.82 3.16 -8.88
CA TRP A 249 -7.79 1.73 -8.56
C TRP A 249 -9.08 1.02 -9.01
N SER A 250 -10.26 1.55 -8.66
CA SER A 250 -11.53 0.88 -8.98
C SER A 250 -11.87 0.92 -10.46
N MET A 251 -11.42 1.93 -11.21
CA MET A 251 -11.52 1.96 -12.67
C MET A 251 -10.71 0.82 -13.28
N VAL A 252 -9.46 0.64 -12.85
CA VAL A 252 -8.60 -0.48 -13.28
C VAL A 252 -9.22 -1.82 -12.87
N HIS A 253 -9.72 -1.92 -11.63
CA HIS A 253 -10.36 -3.11 -11.10
C HIS A 253 -11.60 -3.50 -11.93
N PHE A 254 -12.49 -2.56 -12.21
CA PHE A 254 -13.64 -2.73 -13.11
C PHE A 254 -13.22 -3.25 -14.48
N LEU A 255 -12.22 -2.64 -15.10
CA LEU A 255 -11.74 -3.04 -16.42
C LEU A 255 -11.12 -4.44 -16.45
N ILE A 256 -10.61 -4.94 -15.32
CA ILE A 256 -10.01 -6.28 -15.22
C ILE A 256 -11.04 -7.34 -14.83
N HIS A 257 -11.96 -7.05 -13.92
CA HIS A 257 -12.81 -8.06 -13.25
C HIS A 257 -14.28 -8.01 -13.64
N ALA A 258 -14.82 -6.83 -13.97
CA ALA A 258 -16.25 -6.69 -14.20
C ALA A 258 -16.74 -7.57 -15.34
N ARG A 259 -17.97 -8.08 -15.19
CA ARG A 259 -18.63 -8.97 -16.16
C ARG A 259 -17.75 -10.19 -16.50
N ASN A 260 -17.14 -10.81 -15.50
CA ASN A 260 -16.21 -11.94 -15.64
C ASN A 260 -15.00 -11.62 -16.53
N GLY A 261 -14.42 -10.44 -16.35
CA GLY A 261 -13.23 -9.98 -17.08
C GLY A 261 -13.45 -9.63 -18.54
N ARG A 262 -14.70 -9.32 -18.94
CA ARG A 262 -15.06 -8.98 -20.33
C ARG A 262 -14.22 -7.85 -20.91
N PHE A 263 -13.78 -6.89 -20.08
CA PHE A 263 -13.04 -5.72 -20.52
C PHE A 263 -11.51 -5.89 -20.50
N ALA A 264 -11.00 -7.00 -19.95
CA ALA A 264 -9.57 -7.14 -19.68
C ALA A 264 -8.70 -7.05 -20.94
N SER A 265 -9.09 -7.71 -22.03
CA SER A 265 -8.37 -7.63 -23.31
C SER A 265 -8.49 -6.26 -23.98
N MET A 266 -9.61 -5.57 -23.75
CA MET A 266 -9.84 -4.20 -24.27
C MET A 266 -8.94 -3.22 -23.50
N PHE A 267 -8.86 -3.34 -22.18
CA PHE A 267 -7.93 -2.57 -21.37
C PHE A 267 -6.47 -2.82 -21.75
N GLU A 268 -6.09 -4.06 -22.00
CA GLU A 268 -4.76 -4.37 -22.53
C GLU A 268 -4.49 -3.69 -23.90
N SER A 269 -5.48 -3.68 -24.80
CA SER A 269 -5.41 -2.96 -26.06
C SER A 269 -5.29 -1.45 -25.87
N TYR A 270 -5.98 -0.89 -24.87
CA TYR A 270 -5.90 0.52 -24.49
C TYR A 270 -4.50 0.90 -24.03
N LEU A 271 -3.94 0.14 -23.09
CA LEU A 271 -2.57 0.32 -22.62
C LEU A 271 -1.56 0.21 -23.77
N ARG A 272 -1.78 -0.71 -24.72
CA ARG A 272 -0.93 -0.86 -25.91
C ARG A 272 -1.01 0.36 -26.82
N ALA A 273 -2.21 0.88 -27.07
CA ALA A 273 -2.39 2.11 -27.84
C ALA A 273 -1.68 3.30 -27.19
N LEU A 274 -1.80 3.47 -25.87
CA LEU A 274 -1.07 4.50 -25.14
C LEU A 274 0.45 4.33 -25.27
N SER A 275 0.98 3.12 -25.12
CA SER A 275 2.42 2.84 -25.29
C SER A 275 2.95 3.12 -26.71
N GLN A 276 2.06 3.16 -27.71
CA GLN A 276 2.36 3.51 -29.09
C GLN A 276 2.25 5.02 -29.37
N GLY A 277 1.94 5.83 -28.36
CA GLY A 277 1.81 7.28 -28.46
C GLY A 277 0.48 7.77 -29.04
N LEU A 278 -0.55 6.91 -29.10
CA LEU A 278 -1.89 7.37 -29.47
C LEU A 278 -2.42 8.31 -28.40
N GLN A 279 -3.11 9.36 -28.83
CA GLN A 279 -3.79 10.27 -27.93
C GLN A 279 -4.93 9.55 -27.20
N ARG A 280 -5.22 10.00 -25.97
CA ARG A 280 -6.21 9.44 -25.06
C ARG A 280 -7.50 8.96 -25.73
N ASP A 281 -8.16 9.84 -26.49
CA ASP A 281 -9.48 9.55 -27.09
C ASP A 281 -9.38 8.50 -28.18
N GLN A 282 -8.35 8.62 -29.03
CA GLN A 282 -8.06 7.64 -30.08
C GLN A 282 -7.68 6.28 -29.51
N ALA A 283 -6.93 6.26 -28.40
CA ALA A 283 -6.59 5.03 -27.70
C ALA A 283 -7.84 4.38 -27.11
N PHE A 284 -8.74 5.17 -26.51
CA PHE A 284 -10.00 4.69 -25.94
C PHE A 284 -10.91 4.13 -27.02
N GLU A 285 -11.22 4.91 -28.06
CA GLU A 285 -12.08 4.48 -29.17
C GLU A 285 -11.54 3.22 -29.84
N ARG A 286 -10.22 3.16 -30.10
CA ARG A 286 -9.57 1.98 -30.69
C ARG A 286 -9.69 0.73 -29.82
N ALA A 287 -9.59 0.88 -28.51
CA ALA A 287 -9.57 -0.23 -27.57
C ALA A 287 -10.97 -0.72 -27.21
N PHE A 288 -11.90 0.20 -27.03
CA PHE A 288 -13.25 -0.08 -26.54
C PHE A 288 -14.31 -0.11 -27.65
N GLY A 289 -13.97 0.36 -28.85
CA GLY A 289 -14.86 0.37 -30.02
C GLY A 289 -16.00 1.40 -29.89
N THR A 290 -15.87 2.36 -28.99
CA THR A 290 -16.85 3.41 -28.68
C THR A 290 -16.15 4.61 -28.07
N ASP A 291 -16.72 5.79 -28.25
CA ASP A 291 -16.36 7.04 -27.57
C ASP A 291 -17.31 7.36 -26.39
N ASP A 292 -18.27 6.46 -26.10
CA ASP A 292 -19.24 6.59 -25.01
C ASP A 292 -18.61 6.29 -23.64
N ILE A 293 -17.83 7.25 -23.15
CA ILE A 293 -17.19 7.23 -21.83
C ILE A 293 -18.24 7.28 -20.71
N ALA A 294 -19.39 7.93 -20.94
CA ALA A 294 -20.46 8.04 -19.94
C ALA A 294 -21.08 6.68 -19.60
N SER A 295 -21.30 5.81 -20.59
CA SER A 295 -21.77 4.44 -20.33
C SER A 295 -20.74 3.61 -19.56
N PHE A 296 -19.44 3.87 -19.72
CA PHE A 296 -18.39 3.23 -18.91
C PHE A 296 -18.43 3.72 -17.46
N GLU A 297 -18.62 5.02 -17.25
CA GLU A 297 -18.77 5.61 -15.92
C GLU A 297 -19.99 5.03 -15.17
N GLU A 298 -21.14 4.91 -15.84
CA GLU A 298 -22.34 4.34 -15.22
C GLU A 298 -22.15 2.85 -14.90
N ALA A 299 -21.62 2.06 -15.84
CA ALA A 299 -21.35 0.64 -15.60
C ALA A 299 -20.31 0.42 -14.49
N TRP A 300 -19.32 1.31 -14.36
CA TRP A 300 -18.37 1.30 -13.25
C TRP A 300 -19.05 1.67 -11.93
N ARG A 301 -19.95 2.65 -11.94
CA ARG A 301 -20.71 3.04 -10.74
C ARG A 301 -21.53 1.88 -10.20
N GLU A 302 -22.29 1.21 -11.08
CA GLU A 302 -23.05 0.00 -10.74
C GLU A 302 -22.11 -1.08 -10.16
N TYR A 303 -20.99 -1.33 -10.83
CA TYR A 303 -20.01 -2.32 -10.41
C TYR A 303 -19.45 -2.06 -9.00
N VAL A 304 -19.07 -0.81 -8.70
CA VAL A 304 -18.49 -0.46 -7.37
C VAL A 304 -19.54 -0.53 -6.27
N LEU A 305 -20.79 -0.17 -6.56
CA LEU A 305 -21.89 -0.28 -5.60
C LEU A 305 -22.25 -1.73 -5.28
N GLU A 306 -22.02 -2.66 -6.21
CA GLU A 306 -22.19 -4.11 -6.01
C GLU A 306 -20.93 -4.81 -5.48
N LEU A 307 -19.78 -4.12 -5.42
CA LEU A 307 -18.52 -4.74 -5.05
C LEU A 307 -18.53 -5.14 -3.57
N GLU A 308 -18.26 -6.42 -3.31
CA GLU A 308 -18.19 -6.97 -1.94
C GLU A 308 -16.75 -7.04 -1.43
N PRO A 309 -16.52 -6.83 -0.12
CA PRO A 309 -15.20 -6.98 0.51
C PRO A 309 -14.62 -8.39 0.36
N ASP A 310 -13.35 -8.48 -0.04
CA ASP A 310 -12.64 -9.75 -0.06
C ASP A 310 -12.35 -10.23 1.39
N PRO A 311 -12.71 -11.47 1.76
CA PRO A 311 -12.48 -11.99 3.10
C PRO A 311 -11.00 -12.01 3.51
N LEU A 312 -10.09 -12.38 2.59
CA LEU A 312 -8.67 -12.50 2.89
C LEU A 312 -8.07 -11.13 3.18
N SER A 313 -8.29 -10.15 2.30
CA SER A 313 -7.81 -8.77 2.48
C SER A 313 -8.45 -8.10 3.69
N THR A 314 -9.72 -8.37 3.99
CA THR A 314 -10.37 -7.84 5.19
C THR A 314 -9.70 -8.39 6.46
N VAL A 315 -9.38 -9.68 6.49
CA VAL A 315 -8.66 -10.29 7.61
C VAL A 315 -7.25 -9.72 7.76
N VAL A 316 -6.52 -9.54 6.66
CA VAL A 316 -5.20 -8.92 6.68
C VAL A 316 -5.29 -7.51 7.27
N ASP A 317 -6.19 -6.66 6.77
CA ASP A 317 -6.40 -5.30 7.29
C ASP A 317 -6.76 -5.32 8.78
N ASN A 318 -7.64 -6.22 9.21
CA ASN A 318 -8.04 -6.36 10.61
C ASN A 318 -6.86 -6.76 11.50
N LEU A 319 -6.05 -7.73 11.10
CA LEU A 319 -4.85 -8.13 11.85
C LEU A 319 -3.80 -7.03 11.90
N GLU A 320 -3.65 -6.24 10.83
CA GLU A 320 -2.78 -5.04 10.84
C GLU A 320 -3.27 -4.01 11.85
N MET A 321 -4.58 -3.79 11.97
CA MET A 321 -5.16 -2.88 12.96
C MET A 321 -5.02 -3.41 14.39
N LEU A 322 -5.20 -4.72 14.60
CA LEU A 322 -5.08 -5.36 15.90
C LEU A 322 -3.64 -5.42 16.40
N THR A 323 -2.65 -5.48 15.50
CA THR A 323 -1.22 -5.57 15.84
C THR A 323 -0.77 -4.48 16.85
N PRO A 324 -0.89 -3.17 16.56
CA PRO A 324 -0.49 -2.13 17.52
C PRO A 324 -1.36 -2.11 18.77
N MET A 325 -2.64 -2.50 18.68
CA MET A 325 -3.52 -2.57 19.85
C MET A 325 -3.08 -3.67 20.83
N ILE A 326 -2.74 -4.85 20.32
CA ILE A 326 -2.23 -5.97 21.12
C ILE A 326 -0.87 -5.61 21.74
N LEU A 327 0.01 -4.92 20.99
CA LEU A 327 1.29 -4.43 21.53
C LEU A 327 1.08 -3.45 22.68
N GLU A 328 0.12 -2.54 22.56
CA GLU A 328 -0.19 -1.57 23.61
C GLU A 328 -0.76 -2.24 24.87
N LEU A 329 -1.69 -3.19 24.73
CA LEU A 329 -2.13 -4.03 25.85
C LEU A 329 -0.95 -4.79 26.48
N HIS A 330 -0.08 -5.35 25.63
CA HIS A 330 1.11 -6.04 26.09
C HIS A 330 2.04 -5.12 26.91
N GLY A 331 2.26 -3.89 26.46
CA GLY A 331 3.03 -2.89 27.19
C GLY A 331 2.45 -2.55 28.57
N ARG A 332 1.12 -2.66 28.74
CA ARG A 332 0.40 -2.41 30.00
C ARG A 332 0.37 -3.60 30.96
N ALA A 333 1.09 -4.68 30.66
CA ALA A 333 1.00 -5.95 31.38
C ALA A 333 -0.39 -6.63 31.28
N GLU A 334 -1.25 -6.20 30.35
CA GLU A 334 -2.53 -6.86 30.06
C GLU A 334 -2.26 -8.05 29.12
N ARG A 335 -2.70 -9.26 29.49
CA ARG A 335 -2.30 -10.52 28.84
C ARG A 335 -3.53 -11.38 28.54
N PRO A 336 -4.28 -11.10 27.46
CA PRO A 336 -5.41 -11.94 27.08
C PRO A 336 -4.92 -13.32 26.65
N ALA A 337 -5.61 -14.37 27.10
CA ALA A 337 -5.36 -15.77 26.73
C ALA A 337 -6.31 -16.27 25.63
N THR A 338 -7.48 -15.63 25.48
CA THR A 338 -8.50 -15.99 24.49
C THR A 338 -8.87 -14.79 23.60
N VAL A 339 -9.50 -15.06 22.45
CA VAL A 339 -10.03 -14.01 21.58
C VAL A 339 -11.13 -13.20 22.29
N GLY A 340 -11.95 -13.84 23.12
CA GLY A 340 -12.97 -13.15 23.92
C GLY A 340 -12.36 -12.19 24.94
N GLU A 341 -11.35 -12.65 25.70
CA GLU A 341 -10.62 -11.78 26.63
C GLU A 341 -9.94 -10.61 25.91
N LEU A 342 -9.37 -10.85 24.71
CA LEU A 342 -8.80 -9.79 23.89
C LEU A 342 -9.87 -8.74 23.52
N GLN A 343 -11.04 -9.17 23.05
CA GLN A 343 -12.15 -8.27 22.71
C GLN A 343 -12.60 -7.43 23.90
N GLU A 344 -12.76 -8.05 25.08
CA GLU A 344 -13.16 -7.36 26.31
C GLU A 344 -12.12 -6.31 26.75
N MET A 345 -10.84 -6.68 26.75
CA MET A 345 -9.74 -5.76 27.10
C MET A 345 -9.65 -4.60 26.11
N LEU A 346 -9.75 -4.88 24.81
CA LEU A 346 -9.75 -3.84 23.77
C LEU A 346 -10.94 -2.89 23.91
N ALA A 347 -12.14 -3.41 24.18
CA ALA A 347 -13.33 -2.59 24.41
C ALA A 347 -13.18 -1.69 25.65
N ALA A 348 -12.57 -2.19 26.72
CA ALA A 348 -12.31 -1.42 27.95
C ALA A 348 -11.13 -0.43 27.84
N SER A 349 -10.21 -0.65 26.90
CA SER A 349 -8.94 0.08 26.80
C SER A 349 -9.08 1.57 26.41
N GLY A 350 -10.18 1.93 25.74
CA GLY A 350 -10.39 3.25 25.14
C GLY A 350 -9.43 3.59 23.99
N LEU A 351 -8.69 2.61 23.47
CA LEU A 351 -7.73 2.80 22.39
C LEU A 351 -8.40 3.21 21.08
N VAL A 352 -7.71 4.10 20.36
CA VAL A 352 -8.08 4.53 19.01
C VAL A 352 -6.82 4.47 18.16
N ILE A 353 -6.86 3.69 17.09
CA ILE A 353 -5.81 3.67 16.07
C ILE A 353 -6.18 4.66 14.99
N ARG A 354 -5.22 5.52 14.63
CA ARG A 354 -5.34 6.42 13.48
C ARG A 354 -4.42 5.87 12.39
N ARG A 355 -5.00 5.38 11.30
CA ARG A 355 -4.26 4.89 10.13
C ARG A 355 -4.37 5.90 9.00
N PHE A 356 -3.27 6.09 8.29
CA PHE A 356 -3.24 6.88 7.07
C PHE A 356 -3.27 5.92 5.87
N ASP A 357 -4.36 5.95 5.11
CA ASP A 357 -4.61 5.11 3.94
C ASP A 357 -4.88 6.01 2.73
N ALA A 358 -3.97 6.02 1.75
CA ALA A 358 -4.12 6.80 0.50
C ALA A 358 -4.60 8.25 0.73
N GLY A 359 -4.01 8.97 1.69
CA GLY A 359 -4.39 10.36 2.02
C GLY A 359 -5.59 10.52 2.97
N PHE A 360 -6.29 9.44 3.34
CA PHE A 360 -7.35 9.45 4.35
C PHE A 360 -6.83 9.10 5.73
N VAL A 361 -7.34 9.78 6.76
CA VAL A 361 -7.16 9.38 8.15
C VAL A 361 -8.36 8.53 8.58
N ARG A 362 -8.13 7.25 8.80
CA ARG A 362 -9.12 6.35 9.39
C ARG A 362 -8.89 6.27 10.89
N GLU A 363 -9.93 6.57 11.67
CA GLU A 363 -9.93 6.32 13.11
C GLU A 363 -10.70 5.02 13.38
N VAL A 364 -10.02 4.05 13.98
CA VAL A 364 -10.62 2.77 14.38
C VAL A 364 -10.53 2.65 15.90
N ARG A 365 -11.69 2.54 16.55
CA ARG A 365 -11.74 2.30 17.99
C ARG A 365 -11.44 0.83 18.26
N ALA A 366 -10.70 0.54 19.31
CA ALA A 366 -10.45 -0.85 19.72
C ALA A 366 -11.72 -1.61 20.12
N SER A 367 -12.81 -0.89 20.43
CA SER A 367 -14.14 -1.45 20.67
C SER A 367 -14.95 -1.73 19.39
N ASP A 368 -14.40 -1.49 18.20
CA ASP A 368 -15.10 -1.69 16.94
C ASP A 368 -15.23 -3.20 16.63
N PRO A 369 -16.46 -3.75 16.58
CA PRO A 369 -16.66 -5.19 16.36
C PRO A 369 -16.15 -5.65 14.98
N SER A 370 -16.09 -4.75 13.99
CA SER A 370 -15.64 -5.10 12.63
C SER A 370 -14.19 -5.60 12.58
N LEU A 371 -13.38 -5.31 13.61
CA LEU A 371 -12.02 -5.84 13.77
C LEU A 371 -11.96 -7.37 13.87
N PHE A 372 -13.06 -8.03 14.25
CA PHE A 372 -13.17 -9.47 14.39
C PHE A 372 -14.19 -10.10 13.44
N GLU A 373 -14.77 -9.31 12.54
CA GLU A 373 -15.70 -9.78 11.53
C GLU A 373 -14.97 -10.16 10.25
N VAL A 374 -15.35 -11.28 9.65
CA VAL A 374 -14.82 -11.77 8.38
C VAL A 374 -15.99 -11.88 7.40
N PRO A 375 -15.94 -11.19 6.24
CA PRO A 375 -16.94 -11.37 5.19
C PRO A 375 -17.08 -12.84 4.80
N GLU A 376 -18.30 -13.28 4.46
CA GLU A 376 -18.51 -14.64 3.99
C GLU A 376 -17.86 -14.83 2.61
N PRO A 377 -17.05 -15.88 2.39
CA PRO A 377 -16.47 -16.14 1.08
C PRO A 377 -17.54 -16.71 0.15
N GLU A 378 -17.49 -16.33 -1.14
CA GLU A 378 -18.37 -16.89 -2.19
C GLU A 378 -18.43 -18.42 -2.18
N ARG A 379 -17.31 -19.07 -1.79
CA ARG A 379 -17.22 -20.52 -1.61
C ARG A 379 -16.61 -20.86 -0.27
N GLN A 380 -17.46 -21.19 0.70
CA GLN A 380 -17.02 -21.67 2.00
C GLN A 380 -16.85 -23.20 1.99
N THR A 381 -15.60 -23.66 2.13
CA THR A 381 -15.30 -25.11 2.24
C THR A 381 -15.09 -25.56 3.69
N ARG A 382 -14.85 -24.60 4.60
CA ARG A 382 -14.63 -24.80 6.03
C ARG A 382 -15.19 -23.61 6.80
N PRO A 383 -15.69 -23.81 8.03
CA PRO A 383 -16.16 -22.69 8.85
C PRO A 383 -14.99 -21.74 9.15
N ILE A 384 -15.28 -20.43 9.11
CA ILE A 384 -14.32 -19.41 9.52
C ILE A 384 -14.18 -19.44 11.04
N ALA A 385 -12.94 -19.40 11.51
CA ALA A 385 -12.62 -19.34 12.93
C ALA A 385 -11.44 -18.42 13.17
N ILE A 386 -11.55 -17.55 14.19
CA ILE A 386 -10.45 -16.76 14.72
C ILE A 386 -10.02 -17.43 16.02
N GLU A 387 -8.80 -17.96 16.05
CA GLU A 387 -8.25 -18.72 17.17
C GLU A 387 -7.04 -17.98 17.77
N PRO A 388 -6.85 -18.03 19.09
CA PRO A 388 -5.65 -17.48 19.71
C PRO A 388 -4.44 -18.37 19.38
N ILE A 389 -3.29 -17.77 19.08
CA ILE A 389 -1.99 -18.43 19.12
C ILE A 389 -1.40 -18.16 20.51
N PRO A 390 -1.28 -19.17 21.39
CA PRO A 390 -0.80 -18.97 22.75
C PRO A 390 0.61 -18.37 22.76
N PRO A 391 0.85 -17.30 23.56
CA PRO A 391 2.16 -16.70 23.69
C PRO A 391 3.25 -17.71 24.09
N ARG A 392 4.43 -17.59 23.49
CA ARG A 392 5.64 -18.32 23.94
C ARG A 392 6.70 -17.32 24.36
N ASN A 393 7.52 -17.64 25.36
CA ASN A 393 8.69 -16.82 25.72
C ASN A 393 8.41 -15.31 25.91
N GLY A 394 7.25 -14.96 26.49
CA GLY A 394 6.85 -13.57 26.73
C GLY A 394 6.35 -12.81 25.50
N GLU A 395 5.98 -13.51 24.42
CA GLU A 395 5.30 -12.93 23.25
C GLU A 395 3.97 -12.25 23.64
N PRO A 396 3.50 -11.28 22.86
CA PRO A 396 2.08 -10.89 22.87
C PRO A 396 1.18 -12.02 22.34
N LEU A 397 -0.14 -11.89 22.53
CA LEU A 397 -1.11 -12.84 21.99
C LEU A 397 -1.06 -12.82 20.46
N GLY A 398 -0.82 -13.95 19.82
CA GLY A 398 -0.97 -14.09 18.37
C GLY A 398 -2.39 -14.48 17.98
N LEU A 399 -2.74 -14.35 16.70
CA LEU A 399 -4.06 -14.71 16.17
C LEU A 399 -3.89 -15.56 14.92
N GLU A 400 -4.76 -16.56 14.74
CA GLU A 400 -4.85 -17.38 13.54
C GLU A 400 -6.28 -17.37 13.01
N VAL A 401 -6.46 -17.04 11.73
CA VAL A 401 -7.74 -17.05 11.05
C VAL A 401 -7.77 -18.19 10.03
N ARG A 402 -8.68 -19.13 10.26
CA ARG A 402 -8.91 -20.33 9.45
C ARG A 402 -10.22 -20.23 8.68
N GLY A 403 -10.43 -21.15 7.74
CA GLY A 403 -11.66 -21.24 6.95
C GLY A 403 -11.63 -20.44 5.64
N LEU A 404 -10.53 -19.75 5.37
CA LEU A 404 -10.25 -19.04 4.12
C LEU A 404 -9.41 -19.89 3.16
N GLU A 405 -9.16 -19.37 1.96
CA GLU A 405 -8.28 -20.00 0.97
C GLU A 405 -6.83 -20.19 1.46
N ALA A 406 -6.41 -19.38 2.42
CA ALA A 406 -5.14 -19.49 3.14
C ALA A 406 -5.36 -19.16 4.62
N THR A 407 -4.64 -19.85 5.51
CA THR A 407 -4.68 -19.51 6.93
C THR A 407 -3.84 -18.26 7.15
N VAL A 408 -4.44 -17.21 7.73
CA VAL A 408 -3.75 -15.94 8.01
C VAL A 408 -3.37 -15.88 9.48
N ARG A 409 -2.13 -15.55 9.80
CA ARG A 409 -1.60 -15.59 11.17
C ARG A 409 -0.93 -14.28 11.52
N LEU A 410 -1.31 -13.68 12.64
CA LEU A 410 -0.52 -12.65 13.31
C LEU A 410 0.43 -13.34 14.28
N VAL A 411 1.72 -13.31 13.97
CA VAL A 411 2.81 -13.84 14.79
C VAL A 411 3.76 -12.73 15.22
N TRP A 412 4.62 -13.01 16.18
CA TRP A 412 5.52 -12.03 16.75
C TRP A 412 6.98 -12.43 16.54
N ARG A 413 7.79 -11.46 16.14
CA ARG A 413 9.25 -11.58 16.06
C ARG A 413 9.91 -10.52 16.94
N ARG A 414 11.10 -10.81 17.44
CA ARG A 414 11.96 -9.82 18.09
C ARG A 414 12.73 -8.97 17.07
N ASP A 415 12.74 -7.68 17.32
CA ASP A 415 13.65 -6.73 16.71
C ASP A 415 14.33 -5.92 17.83
N GLY A 416 15.57 -6.28 18.14
CA GLY A 416 16.20 -5.89 19.40
C GLY A 416 15.34 -6.28 20.61
N GLU A 417 14.98 -5.28 21.42
CA GLU A 417 14.09 -5.46 22.58
C GLU A 417 12.61 -5.32 22.24
N ALA A 418 12.24 -4.88 21.04
CA ALA A 418 10.86 -4.67 20.63
C ALA A 418 10.23 -5.95 20.06
N TRP A 419 8.91 -6.06 20.20
CA TRP A 419 8.10 -7.04 19.48
C TRP A 419 7.55 -6.40 18.21
N VAL A 420 7.72 -7.11 17.09
CA VAL A 420 7.17 -6.72 15.79
C VAL A 420 6.15 -7.77 15.36
N GLY A 421 4.94 -7.32 15.04
CA GLY A 421 3.89 -8.19 14.52
C GLY A 421 4.10 -8.46 13.03
N GLU A 422 3.99 -9.72 12.63
CA GLU A 422 4.12 -10.17 11.26
C GLU A 422 2.87 -10.97 10.85
N ILE A 423 2.37 -10.68 9.65
CA ILE A 423 1.24 -11.41 9.06
C ILE A 423 1.79 -12.47 8.11
N GLU A 424 1.53 -13.73 8.42
CA GLU A 424 1.92 -14.90 7.65
C GLU A 424 0.73 -15.59 6.99
N PHE A 425 0.96 -16.24 5.85
CA PHE A 425 -0.02 -17.07 5.14
C PHE A 425 0.44 -18.55 5.16
N ARG A 426 -0.45 -19.49 5.50
CA ARG A 426 -0.22 -20.94 5.49
C ARG A 426 -1.18 -21.71 4.59
#